data_AF-A0A8X6Q2B1-F1
#
_entry.id   AF-A0A8X6Q2B1-F1
#
_cell.length_a   1.000
_cell.length_b   1.000
_cell.length_c   1.000
_cell.angle_alpha   90.00
_cell.angle_beta   90.00
_cell.angle_gamma   90.00
#
_symmetry.space_group_name_H-M   'P 1'
#
loop_
_entity.id
_entity.type
_entity.pdbx_description
1 polymer ?
#
loop_
_entity_poly.entity_id
_entity_poly.type
_entity_poly.pdbx_seq_one_letter_code
_entity_poly.pdbx_strand_id
1 'polypeptide(L)'
;MILSYLGTQLTANIFKQITSMTGIALHYTTSRNQKANEQSERINTALKTTILSLTDHKVDFDLAVAVHKSFYNSTKHSSHGFTPDIVHFGRNLSLMFDTITAPIEAPLLTEEGYTNTLLYSLQVLQQQIRTNLKKISNMQD
;
A
#
# COMPACT_ATOMS: atom_id res chain seq x y z
N MET A 1 -8.93 -9.22 7.54
CA MET A 1 -8.01 -10.31 7.96
C MET A 1 -6.65 -9.70 8.24
N ILE A 2 -5.97 -10.12 9.30
CA ILE A 2 -4.57 -9.79 9.60
C ILE A 2 -3.76 -11.08 9.51
N LEU A 3 -2.63 -11.05 8.79
CA LEU A 3 -1.65 -12.13 8.73
C LEU A 3 -0.35 -11.65 9.37
N SER A 4 0.18 -12.41 10.32
CA SER A 4 1.44 -12.03 10.99
C SER A 4 2.27 -13.22 11.45
N TYR A 5 3.48 -12.95 11.91
CA TYR A 5 4.31 -13.92 12.63
C TYR A 5 3.77 -14.13 14.06
N LEU A 6 4.29 -15.17 14.74
CA LEU A 6 3.98 -15.50 16.13
C LEU A 6 4.62 -14.53 17.16
N GLY A 7 4.63 -13.23 16.85
CA GLY A 7 5.14 -12.18 17.75
C GLY A 7 4.29 -12.09 19.02
N THR A 8 4.93 -11.79 20.15
CA THR A 8 4.25 -11.71 21.46
C THR A 8 3.19 -10.62 21.50
N GLN A 9 3.37 -9.50 20.77
CA GLN A 9 2.41 -8.40 20.74
C GLN A 9 1.07 -8.81 20.11
N LEU A 10 1.11 -9.67 19.08
CA LEU A 10 -0.08 -10.06 18.31
C LEU A 10 -0.71 -11.36 18.81
N THR A 11 0.03 -12.14 19.60
CA THR A 11 -0.47 -13.34 20.31
C THR A 11 -1.04 -13.04 21.70
N ALA A 12 -0.83 -11.82 22.21
CA ALA A 12 -1.34 -11.35 23.50
C ALA A 12 -2.87 -11.42 23.59
N ASN A 13 -3.38 -11.67 24.80
CA ASN A 13 -4.81 -11.78 25.04
C ASN A 13 -5.58 -10.50 24.68
N ILE A 14 -4.99 -9.34 24.93
CA ILE A 14 -5.61 -8.05 24.57
C ILE A 14 -5.83 -7.94 23.06
N PHE A 15 -4.88 -8.41 22.24
CA PHE A 15 -5.02 -8.35 20.79
C PHE A 15 -6.09 -9.33 20.29
N LYS A 16 -6.19 -10.53 20.91
CA LYS A 16 -7.27 -11.49 20.63
C LYS A 16 -8.66 -10.88 20.90
N GLN A 17 -8.81 -10.16 22.02
CA GLN A 17 -10.08 -9.47 22.34
C GLN A 17 -10.43 -8.41 21.29
N ILE A 18 -9.46 -7.58 20.88
CA ILE A 18 -9.66 -6.58 19.83
C ILE A 18 -10.13 -7.25 18.53
N THR A 19 -9.49 -8.34 18.11
CA THR A 19 -9.88 -9.06 16.88
C THR A 19 -11.27 -9.69 16.99
N SER A 20 -11.65 -10.16 18.19
CA SER A 20 -13.00 -10.68 18.44
C SER A 20 -14.06 -9.59 18.39
N MET A 21 -13.78 -8.41 18.93
CA MET A 21 -14.71 -7.28 18.95
C MET A 21 -14.91 -6.68 17.55
N THR A 22 -13.85 -6.63 16.76
CA THR A 22 -13.87 -6.05 15.40
C THR A 22 -14.29 -7.03 14.32
N GLY A 23 -14.41 -8.32 14.64
CA GLY A 23 -14.68 -9.38 13.66
C GLY A 23 -13.51 -9.64 12.70
N ILE A 24 -12.32 -9.12 12.99
CA ILE A 24 -11.15 -9.29 12.13
C ILE A 24 -10.49 -10.65 12.39
N ALA A 25 -10.48 -11.53 11.39
CA ALA A 25 -9.76 -12.79 11.48
C ALA A 25 -8.23 -12.55 11.57
N LEU A 26 -7.60 -13.11 12.60
CA LEU A 26 -6.15 -13.09 12.81
C LEU A 26 -5.54 -14.46 12.50
N HIS A 27 -4.63 -14.49 11.52
CA HIS A 27 -3.91 -15.68 11.10
C HIS A 27 -2.42 -15.53 11.37
N TYR A 28 -1.78 -16.66 11.64
CA TYR A 28 -0.34 -16.72 11.86
C TYR A 28 0.32 -17.52 10.75
N THR A 29 1.49 -17.07 10.32
CA THR A 29 2.38 -17.89 9.50
C THR A 29 2.94 -19.02 10.37
N THR A 30 3.11 -20.21 9.79
CA THR A 30 3.83 -21.30 10.46
C THR A 30 5.31 -20.90 10.60
N SER A 31 5.94 -21.36 11.69
CA SER A 31 7.30 -21.02 12.17
C SER A 31 8.23 -20.38 11.12
N ARG A 32 8.56 -19.09 11.28
CA ARG A 32 9.55 -18.30 10.50
C ARG A 32 9.60 -18.59 8.99
N ASN A 33 8.49 -18.98 8.36
CA ASN A 33 8.47 -19.09 6.91
C ASN A 33 8.39 -17.67 6.33
N GLN A 34 9.53 -17.08 5.99
CA GLN A 34 9.64 -15.76 5.37
C GLN A 34 8.77 -15.66 4.12
N LYS A 35 8.55 -16.80 3.41
CA LYS A 35 7.73 -16.84 2.21
C LYS A 35 6.24 -16.55 2.45
N ALA A 36 5.74 -16.82 3.66
CA ALA A 36 4.33 -16.65 3.98
C ALA A 36 3.92 -15.19 4.22
N ASN A 37 4.88 -14.28 4.43
CA ASN A 37 4.63 -12.84 4.62
C ASN A 37 5.62 -11.98 3.81
N GLU A 38 6.00 -12.42 2.62
CA GLU A 38 7.02 -11.74 1.79
C GLU A 38 6.67 -10.29 1.47
N GLN A 39 5.37 -9.99 1.30
CA GLN A 39 4.95 -8.63 0.98
C GLN A 39 5.28 -7.66 2.12
N SER A 40 5.06 -8.06 3.37
CA SER A 40 5.46 -7.24 4.52
C SER A 40 6.97 -7.07 4.61
N GLU A 41 7.75 -8.12 4.30
CA GLU A 41 9.22 -8.05 4.35
C GLU A 41 9.79 -7.15 3.25
N ARG A 42 9.22 -7.15 2.05
CA ARG A 42 9.60 -6.22 0.96
C ARG A 42 9.36 -4.77 1.38
N ILE A 43 8.20 -4.48 1.96
CA ILE A 43 7.88 -3.14 2.48
C ILE A 43 8.86 -2.76 3.59
N ASN A 44 9.09 -3.65 4.57
CA ASN A 44 10.02 -3.41 5.67
C ASN A 44 11.44 -3.11 5.17
N THR A 45 11.89 -3.81 4.13
CA THR A 45 13.20 -3.59 3.51
C THR A 45 13.26 -2.24 2.83
N ALA A 46 12.26 -1.89 2.01
CA ALA A 46 12.18 -0.59 1.36
C ALA A 46 12.15 0.56 2.38
N LEU A 47 11.34 0.43 3.43
CA LEU A 47 11.22 1.40 4.53
C LEU A 47 12.56 1.63 5.22
N LYS A 48 13.25 0.55 5.61
CA LYS A 48 14.58 0.64 6.24
C LYS A 48 15.58 1.35 5.34
N THR A 49 15.65 0.97 4.05
CA THR A 49 16.57 1.59 3.10
C THR A 49 16.33 3.09 2.95
N THR A 50 15.06 3.50 2.81
CA THR A 50 14.72 4.93 2.70
C THR A 50 15.01 5.69 3.99
N ILE A 51 14.59 5.16 5.14
CA ILE A 51 14.81 5.83 6.43
C ILE A 51 16.31 6.01 6.67
N LEU A 52 17.11 4.96 6.55
CA LEU A 52 18.56 5.03 6.78
C LEU A 52 19.21 6.10 5.88
N SER A 53 18.89 6.07 4.58
CA SER A 53 19.40 7.04 3.62
C SER A 53 19.04 8.49 3.98
N LEU A 54 17.79 8.75 4.37
CA LEU A 54 17.35 10.09 4.76
C LEU A 54 17.96 10.54 6.09
N THR A 55 18.07 9.65 7.07
CA THR A 55 18.69 9.96 8.36
C THR A 55 20.19 10.22 8.26
N ASP A 56 20.88 9.57 7.32
CA ASP A 56 22.29 9.86 7.01
C ASP A 56 22.46 11.31 6.52
N HIS A 57 21.44 11.85 5.86
CA HIS A 57 21.34 13.24 5.42
C HIS A 57 20.68 14.17 6.46
N LYS A 58 20.62 13.75 7.74
CA LYS A 58 20.08 14.53 8.87
C LYS A 58 18.60 14.90 8.74
N VAL A 59 17.84 14.16 7.94
CA VAL A 59 16.37 14.27 7.93
C VAL A 59 15.85 13.65 9.23
N ASP A 60 14.92 14.35 9.88
CA ASP A 60 14.24 13.85 11.07
C ASP A 60 13.52 12.52 10.81
N PHE A 61 13.45 11.65 11.81
CA PHE A 61 12.88 10.30 11.65
C PHE A 61 11.41 10.35 11.22
N ASP A 62 10.60 11.21 11.82
CA ASP A 62 9.16 11.29 11.50
C ASP A 62 8.97 11.81 10.07
N LEU A 63 9.78 12.79 9.66
CA LEU A 63 9.79 13.28 8.28
C LEU A 63 10.26 12.19 7.30
N ALA A 64 11.29 11.41 7.65
CA ALA A 64 11.78 10.32 6.81
C ALA A 64 10.71 9.23 6.59
N VAL A 65 9.95 8.88 7.64
CA VAL A 65 8.81 7.96 7.55
C VAL A 65 7.73 8.53 6.63
N ALA A 66 7.38 9.80 6.80
CA ALA A 66 6.34 10.46 6.01
C ALA A 66 6.73 10.54 4.52
N VAL A 67 7.98 10.88 4.23
CA VAL A 67 8.57 10.90 2.89
C VAL A 67 8.54 9.50 2.27
N HIS A 68 8.98 8.46 3.01
CA HIS A 68 8.92 7.09 2.51
C HIS A 68 7.49 6.68 2.14
N LYS A 69 6.52 6.95 3.03
CA LYS A 69 5.11 6.64 2.76
C LYS A 69 4.61 7.30 1.48
N SER A 70 4.91 8.60 1.30
CA SER A 70 4.50 9.33 0.10
C SER A 70 5.13 8.74 -1.17
N PHE A 71 6.41 8.39 -1.15
CA PHE A 71 7.09 7.83 -2.32
C PHE A 71 6.66 6.39 -2.61
N TYR A 72 6.58 5.54 -1.60
CA TYR A 72 6.22 4.13 -1.78
C TYR A 72 4.82 4.00 -2.38
N ASN A 73 3.86 4.78 -1.87
CA ASN A 73 2.48 4.70 -2.34
C ASN A 73 2.25 5.32 -3.73
N SER A 74 3.12 6.23 -4.16
CA SER A 74 3.05 6.90 -5.46
C SER A 74 3.97 6.32 -6.54
N THR A 75 4.81 5.33 -6.19
CA THR A 75 5.71 4.67 -7.14
C THR A 75 5.03 3.45 -7.76
N LYS A 76 5.19 3.27 -9.07
CA LYS A 76 4.64 2.11 -9.79
C LYS A 76 5.34 0.84 -9.33
N HIS A 77 4.55 -0.16 -8.91
CA HIS A 77 5.08 -1.45 -8.54
C HIS A 77 5.40 -2.28 -9.80
N SER A 78 6.59 -2.89 -9.85
CA SER A 78 7.12 -3.58 -11.03
C SER A 78 6.26 -4.77 -11.49
N SER A 79 5.55 -5.43 -10.57
CA SER A 79 4.73 -6.61 -10.90
C SER A 79 3.41 -6.31 -11.62
N HIS A 80 2.94 -5.07 -11.63
CA HIS A 80 1.67 -4.75 -12.31
C HIS A 80 1.64 -3.38 -12.98
N GLY A 81 2.63 -2.52 -12.73
CA GLY A 81 2.79 -1.21 -13.38
C GLY A 81 1.90 -0.11 -12.80
N PHE A 82 1.26 -0.35 -11.66
CA PHE A 82 0.38 0.62 -10.98
C PHE A 82 0.95 0.99 -9.60
N THR A 83 0.59 2.17 -9.11
CA THR A 83 0.98 2.66 -7.78
C THR A 83 0.05 2.10 -6.70
N PRO A 84 0.48 1.89 -5.45
CA PRO A 84 -0.44 1.53 -4.38
C PRO A 84 -1.62 2.50 -4.22
N ASP A 85 -1.39 3.81 -4.41
CA ASP A 85 -2.45 4.83 -4.33
C ASP A 85 -3.54 4.63 -5.38
N ILE A 86 -3.18 4.41 -6.65
CA ILE A 86 -4.20 4.21 -7.69
C ILE A 86 -4.95 2.89 -7.47
N VAL A 87 -4.27 1.85 -6.97
CA VAL A 87 -4.89 0.55 -6.70
C VAL A 87 -5.89 0.64 -5.55
N HIS A 88 -5.59 1.43 -4.52
CA HIS A 88 -6.43 1.56 -3.33
C HIS A 88 -7.57 2.58 -3.53
N PHE A 89 -7.27 3.73 -4.13
CA PHE A 89 -8.19 4.85 -4.23
C PHE A 89 -8.79 5.04 -5.63
N GLY A 90 -8.37 4.29 -6.64
CA GLY A 90 -8.87 4.45 -8.02
C GLY A 90 -8.50 5.77 -8.70
N ARG A 91 -7.69 6.61 -8.03
CA ARG A 91 -7.28 7.94 -8.48
C ARG A 91 -5.88 8.28 -7.97
N ASN A 92 -5.22 9.22 -8.64
CA ASN A 92 -3.96 9.75 -8.16
C ASN A 92 -4.23 10.66 -6.96
N LEU A 93 -3.42 10.51 -5.91
CA LEU A 93 -3.42 11.40 -4.78
C LEU A 93 -2.39 12.51 -4.99
N SER A 94 -2.64 13.66 -4.38
CA SER A 94 -1.67 14.75 -4.34
C SER A 94 -0.45 14.30 -3.53
N LEU A 95 0.73 14.45 -4.11
CA LEU A 95 2.00 14.17 -3.48
C LEU A 95 2.43 15.33 -2.58
N MET A 96 3.37 15.06 -1.67
CA MET A 96 3.94 16.07 -0.77
C MET A 96 4.54 17.28 -1.50
N PHE A 97 4.92 17.11 -2.77
CA PHE A 97 5.54 18.15 -3.60
C PHE A 97 4.57 18.77 -4.63
N ASP A 98 3.31 18.33 -4.68
CA ASP A 98 2.30 18.84 -5.62
C ASP A 98 1.78 20.24 -5.24
N THR A 99 2.18 20.76 -4.07
CA THR A 99 1.85 22.11 -3.59
C THR A 99 2.55 23.24 -4.36
N ILE A 100 3.42 22.92 -5.32
CA ILE A 100 4.22 23.91 -6.06
C ILE A 100 3.51 24.41 -7.33
N THR A 101 2.45 23.74 -7.81
CA THR A 101 1.73 24.12 -9.04
C THR A 101 0.42 24.86 -8.76
N ALA A 102 0.04 25.76 -9.69
CA ALA A 102 -1.20 26.52 -9.61
C ALA A 102 -2.42 25.59 -9.48
N PRO A 103 -3.46 25.99 -8.73
CA PRO A 103 -4.63 25.15 -8.51
C PRO A 103 -5.27 24.78 -9.85
N ILE A 104 -5.32 23.47 -10.11
CA ILE A 104 -6.10 22.90 -11.21
C ILE A 104 -7.57 23.13 -10.87
N GLU A 105 -8.35 23.73 -11.79
CA GLU A 105 -9.80 23.82 -11.62
C GLU A 105 -10.36 22.42 -11.37
N ALA A 106 -10.94 22.22 -10.18
CA ALA A 106 -11.58 20.95 -9.86
C ALA A 106 -12.78 20.78 -10.81
N PRO A 107 -12.90 19.66 -11.53
CA PRO A 107 -14.06 19.41 -12.35
C PRO A 107 -15.31 19.42 -11.45
N LEU A 108 -16.33 20.17 -11.88
CA LEU A 108 -17.64 20.19 -11.22
C LEU A 108 -18.31 18.83 -11.42
N LEU A 109 -18.09 17.92 -10.47
CA LEU A 109 -18.74 16.62 -10.43
C LEU A 109 -19.90 16.66 -9.45
N THR A 110 -21.04 16.11 -9.87
CA THR A 110 -22.09 15.72 -8.92
C THR A 110 -21.59 14.57 -8.07
N GLU A 111 -22.14 14.40 -6.86
CA GLU A 111 -21.79 13.28 -5.97
C GLU A 111 -21.96 11.92 -6.66
N GLU A 112 -23.07 11.76 -7.39
CA GLU A 112 -23.35 10.57 -8.20
C GLU A 112 -22.33 10.38 -9.33
N GLY A 113 -21.96 11.46 -10.03
CA GLY A 113 -20.96 11.41 -11.09
C GLY A 113 -19.58 11.02 -10.57
N TYR A 114 -19.19 11.49 -9.38
CA TYR A 114 -17.94 11.13 -8.73
C TYR A 114 -17.90 9.65 -8.35
N THR A 115 -18.94 9.16 -7.67
CA THR A 115 -19.01 7.76 -7.20
C THR A 115 -19.02 6.77 -8.36
N ASN A 116 -19.80 7.03 -9.41
CA ASN A 116 -19.84 6.20 -10.61
C ASN A 116 -18.49 6.17 -11.34
N THR A 117 -17.85 7.33 -11.50
CA THR A 117 -16.53 7.44 -12.11
C THR A 117 -15.49 6.65 -11.32
N LEU A 118 -15.47 6.83 -10.00
CA LEU A 118 -14.55 6.14 -9.10
C LEU A 118 -14.72 4.62 -9.16
N LEU A 119 -15.96 4.14 -9.09
CA LEU A 119 -16.27 2.71 -9.15
C LEU A 119 -15.82 2.11 -10.49
N TYR A 120 -16.13 2.79 -11.60
CA TYR A 120 -15.70 2.37 -12.93
C TYR A 120 -14.17 2.30 -13.04
N SER A 121 -13.47 3.34 -12.58
CA SER A 121 -12.00 3.37 -12.57
C SER A 121 -11.41 2.21 -11.78
N LEU A 122 -11.94 1.94 -10.58
CA LEU A 122 -11.49 0.81 -9.75
C LEU A 122 -11.70 -0.55 -10.45
N GLN A 123 -12.86 -0.75 -11.09
CA GLN A 123 -13.15 -1.99 -11.81
C GLN A 123 -12.19 -2.20 -12.99
N VAL A 124 -11.96 -1.16 -13.80
CA VAL A 124 -11.04 -1.22 -14.94
C VAL A 124 -9.61 -1.50 -14.48
N LEU A 125 -9.14 -0.79 -13.44
CA LEU A 125 -7.81 -0.99 -12.87
C LEU A 125 -7.61 -2.42 -12.37
N GLN A 126 -8.58 -2.97 -11.64
CA GLN A 126 -8.51 -4.35 -11.15
C GLN A 126 -8.39 -5.37 -12.30
N GLN A 127 -9.13 -5.18 -13.40
CA GLN A 127 -9.04 -6.06 -14.57
C GLN A 127 -7.67 -5.96 -15.26
N GLN A 128 -7.13 -4.75 -15.38
CA GLN A 128 -5.80 -4.54 -15.95
C GLN A 128 -4.71 -5.18 -15.09
N ILE A 129 -4.76 -5.01 -13.76
CA ILE A 129 -3.81 -5.63 -12.83
C ILE A 129 -3.83 -7.15 -12.97
N ARG A 130 -5.01 -7.77 -12.96
CA ARG A 130 -5.14 -9.23 -13.14
C ARG A 130 -4.56 -9.70 -14.48
N THR A 131 -4.77 -8.93 -15.54
CA THR A 131 -4.22 -9.22 -16.87
C THR A 131 -2.69 -9.14 -16.87
N ASN A 132 -2.11 -8.10 -16.27
CA ASN A 132 -0.66 -7.92 -16.19
C ASN A 132 0.01 -9.01 -15.36
N LEU A 133 -0.59 -9.40 -14.23
CA LEU A 133 -0.08 -10.49 -13.40
C LEU A 133 -0.06 -11.82 -14.15
N LYS A 134 -1.11 -12.14 -14.94
CA LYS A 134 -1.15 -13.34 -15.79
C LYS A 134 -0.05 -13.32 -16.84
N LYS A 135 0.19 -12.19 -17.51
CA LYS A 135 1.26 -12.06 -18.51
C LYS A 135 2.63 -12.36 -17.92
N ILE A 136 2.92 -11.82 -16.73
CA ILE A 136 4.21 -12.03 -16.07
C ILE A 136 4.39 -13.50 -15.66
N SER A 137 3.33 -14.15 -15.15
CA SER A 137 3.37 -15.58 -14.83
C SER A 137 3.72 -16.42 -16.05
N ASN A 138 3.10 -16.14 -17.20
CA ASN A 138 3.33 -16.89 -18.44
C ASN A 138 4.69 -16.62 -19.11
N MET A 139 5.43 -15.60 -18.68
CA MET A 139 6.78 -15.30 -19.19
C MET A 139 7.88 -15.97 -18.36
N GLN A 140 7.53 -16.58 -17.22
CA GLN A 140 8.45 -17.24 -16.30
C GLN A 140 8.49 -18.78 -16.48
N ASP A 141 7.64 -19.32 -17.37
CA ASP A 141 7.60 -20.72 -17.82
C ASP A 141 8.23 -20.87 -19.21
#